data_AF-A0A8S3U4T9-F1
#
_entry.id   AF-A0A8S3U4T9-F1
#
_cell.length_a   1.000
_cell.length_b   1.000
_cell.length_c   1.000
_cell.angle_alpha   90.00
_cell.angle_beta   90.00
_cell.angle_gamma   90.00
#
_symmetry.space_group_name_H-M   'P 1'
#
loop_
_entity.id
_entity.type
_entity.pdbx_description
1 polymer ?
#
loop_
_entity_poly.entity_id
_entity_poly.type
_entity_poly.pdbx_seq_one_letter_code
_entity_poly.pdbx_strand_id
1 'polypeptide(L)'
;MGMIALNILADVLYDLLKQDKPNLPPRSDFDITHLYKEHRILNKHIPSNGWGGSWQRIQTTDIAIGDDIERIRLTRNELQHSQIFNLDNTRFVELGTILSSLIKRFDQHNNPTRLYTDELNDILAKTISAEEVKSIENKISGKYTVNSLMS
;
A
#
# COMPACT_ATOMS: atom_id res chain seq x y z
N MET A 1 -6.89 -0.77 -7.11
CA MET A 1 -6.21 -1.19 -5.87
C MET A 1 -4.84 -0.54 -5.68
N GLY A 2 -3.91 -0.60 -6.65
CA GLY A 2 -2.54 -0.05 -6.51
C GLY A 2 -2.42 1.43 -6.10
N MET A 3 -3.12 2.37 -6.76
CA MET A 3 -3.07 3.79 -6.38
C MET A 3 -3.60 4.07 -4.96
N ILE A 4 -4.52 3.25 -4.49
CA ILE A 4 -5.17 3.45 -3.19
C ILE A 4 -4.26 2.95 -2.06
N ALA A 5 -3.57 1.82 -2.26
CA ALA A 5 -2.54 1.36 -1.33
C ALA A 5 -1.41 2.39 -1.18
N LEU A 6 -1.01 3.05 -2.27
CA LEU A 6 0.01 4.10 -2.22
C LEU A 6 -0.40 5.32 -1.38
N ASN A 7 -1.69 5.68 -1.34
CA ASN A 7 -2.16 6.77 -0.50
C ASN A 7 -2.02 6.44 0.99
N ILE A 8 -2.46 5.25 1.42
CA ILE A 8 -2.30 4.79 2.81
C ILE A 8 -0.83 4.80 3.21
N LEU A 9 0.05 4.25 2.36
CA LEU A 9 1.49 4.21 2.66
C LEU A 9 2.11 5.61 2.74
N ALA A 10 1.59 6.57 1.96
CA ALA A 10 2.01 7.95 2.06
C ALA A 10 1.49 8.63 3.34
N ASP A 11 0.27 8.33 3.79
CA ASP A 11 -0.26 8.83 5.07
C ASP A 11 0.56 8.30 6.27
N VAL A 12 0.89 7.01 6.23
CA VAL A 12 1.82 6.36 7.17
C VAL A 12 3.15 7.10 7.26
N LEU A 13 3.79 7.36 6.12
CA LEU A 13 5.08 8.06 6.10
C LEU A 13 4.94 9.52 6.55
N TYR A 14 3.86 10.20 6.20
CA TYR A 14 3.65 11.58 6.59
C TYR A 14 3.47 11.72 8.11
N ASP A 15 2.65 10.87 8.73
CA ASP A 15 2.43 10.92 10.17
C ASP A 15 3.69 10.55 10.95
N LEU A 16 4.51 9.64 10.44
CA LEU A 16 5.84 9.38 10.98
C LEU A 16 6.72 10.64 10.87
N LEU A 17 6.76 11.27 9.70
CA LEU A 17 7.59 12.46 9.48
C LEU A 17 7.16 13.62 10.38
N LYS A 18 5.85 13.75 10.63
CA LYS A 18 5.27 14.80 11.47
C LYS A 18 5.68 14.69 12.93
N GLN A 19 5.83 13.46 13.44
CA GLN A 19 6.37 13.24 14.79
C GLN A 19 7.83 13.71 14.89
N ASP A 20 8.58 13.53 13.81
CA ASP A 20 10.00 13.83 13.79
C ASP A 20 10.38 15.26 13.41
N LYS A 21 9.52 15.92 12.64
CA LYS A 21 9.71 17.28 12.12
C LYS A 21 8.45 18.09 12.42
N PRO A 22 8.43 18.84 13.54
CA PRO A 22 7.31 19.72 13.84
C PRO A 22 7.22 20.82 12.78
N ASN A 23 5.99 21.18 12.39
CA ASN A 23 5.67 22.16 11.33
C ASN A 23 5.93 21.68 9.90
N LEU A 24 5.33 20.55 9.52
CA LEU A 24 5.22 20.15 8.12
C LEU A 24 4.11 20.91 7.38
N PRO A 25 4.30 21.21 6.09
CA PRO A 25 3.20 21.55 5.19
C PRO A 25 2.09 20.49 5.21
N PRO A 26 0.88 20.82 4.75
CA PRO A 26 -0.22 19.86 4.65
C PRO A 26 0.17 18.60 3.88
N ARG A 27 -0.41 17.46 4.30
CA ARG A 27 -0.21 16.15 3.66
C ARG A 27 -0.41 16.16 2.14
N SER A 28 -1.32 16.98 1.64
CA SER A 28 -1.63 17.14 0.21
C SER A 28 -0.45 17.58 -0.65
N ASP A 29 0.55 18.22 -0.04
CA ASP A 29 1.68 18.81 -0.76
C ASP A 29 2.80 17.79 -1.01
N PHE A 30 2.59 16.55 -0.53
CA PHE A 30 3.59 15.50 -0.56
C PHE A 30 3.11 14.29 -1.34
N ASP A 31 3.98 13.75 -2.20
CA ASP A 31 3.84 12.39 -2.72
C ASP A 31 4.69 11.40 -1.92
N ILE A 32 4.42 10.10 -2.11
CA ILE A 32 5.14 9.02 -1.42
C ILE A 32 6.65 9.02 -1.69
N THR A 33 7.08 9.47 -2.87
CA THR A 33 8.50 9.54 -3.23
C THR A 33 9.20 10.64 -2.44
N HIS A 34 8.56 11.79 -2.32
CA HIS A 34 9.03 12.91 -1.53
C HIS A 34 9.10 12.55 -0.05
N LEU A 35 8.06 11.93 0.50
CA LEU A 35 8.04 11.51 1.91
C LEU A 35 9.16 10.52 2.23
N TYR A 36 9.37 9.51 1.38
CA TYR A 36 10.51 8.61 1.53
C TYR A 36 11.86 9.36 1.53
N LYS A 37 12.02 10.33 0.62
CA LYS A 37 13.24 11.13 0.52
C LYS A 37 13.49 11.95 1.80
N GLU A 38 12.46 12.59 2.34
CA GLU A 38 12.56 13.37 3.58
C GLU A 38 12.98 12.49 4.76
N HIS A 39 12.40 11.29 4.91
CA HIS A 39 12.81 10.32 5.93
C HIS A 39 14.27 9.94 5.83
N ARG A 40 14.74 9.67 4.61
CA ARG A 40 16.15 9.34 4.36
C ARG A 40 17.09 10.51 4.66
N ILE A 41 16.69 11.74 4.34
CA ILE A 41 17.48 12.96 4.64
C ILE A 41 17.55 13.18 6.14
N LEU A 42 16.42 13.04 6.83
CA LEU A 42 16.32 13.24 8.27
C LEU A 42 17.07 12.16 9.05
N ASN A 43 17.12 10.95 8.50
CA ASN A 43 17.96 9.83 8.95
C ASN A 43 17.76 9.44 10.43
N LYS A 44 16.58 9.67 10.99
CA LYS A 44 16.23 9.30 12.37
C LYS A 44 15.89 7.82 12.52
N HIS A 45 15.31 7.22 11.49
CA HIS A 45 14.92 5.81 11.44
C HIS A 45 15.81 5.04 10.47
N ILE A 46 17.06 4.79 10.86
CA ILE A 46 18.03 4.09 10.02
C ILE A 46 17.61 2.61 9.89
N PRO A 47 17.45 2.07 8.67
CA PRO A 47 17.17 0.65 8.45
C PRO A 47 18.32 -0.22 8.95
N SER A 48 18.02 -1.43 9.39
CA SER A 48 18.98 -2.40 9.93
C SER A 48 20.10 -2.73 8.93
N ASN A 49 19.76 -2.70 7.63
CA ASN A 49 20.69 -2.97 6.53
C ASN A 49 21.07 -1.70 5.73
N GLY A 50 20.80 -0.52 6.28
CA GLY A 50 21.00 0.76 5.63
C GLY A 50 19.99 1.06 4.51
N TRP A 51 20.09 2.25 3.93
CA TRP A 51 19.19 2.72 2.88
C TRP A 51 19.50 2.11 1.51
N GLY A 52 18.46 1.87 0.70
CA GLY A 52 18.61 1.37 -0.67
C GLY A 52 18.76 -0.15 -0.77
N GLY A 53 18.23 -0.88 0.21
CA GLY A 53 18.23 -2.34 0.23
C GLY A 53 17.35 -2.96 -0.86
N SER A 54 17.46 -4.26 -1.05
CA SER A 54 16.53 -5.05 -1.87
C SER A 54 15.72 -6.00 -0.99
N TRP A 55 14.67 -6.63 -1.54
CA TRP A 55 13.88 -7.62 -0.81
C TRP A 55 14.72 -8.78 -0.25
N GLN A 56 15.83 -9.13 -0.91
CA GLN A 56 16.74 -10.17 -0.42
C GLN A 56 17.53 -9.75 0.82
N ARG A 57 17.73 -8.45 1.03
CA ARG A 57 18.46 -7.91 2.18
C ARG A 57 17.56 -7.60 3.37
N ILE A 58 16.31 -7.26 3.11
CA ILE A 58 15.33 -6.91 4.16
C ILE A 58 14.57 -8.18 4.53
N GLN A 59 14.99 -8.83 5.62
CA GLN A 59 14.38 -10.06 6.10
C GLN A 59 13.04 -9.77 6.76
N THR A 60 12.15 -10.76 6.85
CA THR A 60 10.84 -10.59 7.52
C THR A 60 10.96 -10.27 9.01
N THR A 61 12.09 -10.60 9.62
CA THR A 61 12.43 -10.33 11.02
C THR A 61 12.95 -8.91 11.26
N ASP A 62 13.32 -8.17 10.20
CA ASP A 62 13.83 -6.81 10.30
C ASP A 62 12.66 -5.83 10.55
N ILE A 63 12.21 -5.73 11.80
CA ILE A 63 10.98 -5.01 12.16
C ILE A 63 11.20 -3.57 12.64
N ALA A 64 12.39 -2.99 12.41
CA ALA A 64 12.61 -1.60 12.77
C ALA A 64 11.81 -0.67 11.83
N ILE A 65 11.46 0.52 12.31
CA ILE A 65 10.73 1.53 11.52
C ILE A 65 11.48 1.86 10.22
N GLY A 66 12.81 1.94 10.27
CA GLY A 66 13.64 2.14 9.08
C GLY A 66 13.47 1.05 8.02
N ASP A 67 13.37 -0.22 8.46
CA ASP A 67 13.17 -1.35 7.56
C ASP A 67 11.78 -1.28 6.90
N ASP A 68 10.76 -0.83 7.65
CA ASP A 68 9.42 -0.65 7.10
C ASP A 68 9.32 0.52 6.12
N ILE A 69 10.07 1.61 6.33
CA ILE A 69 10.20 2.68 5.33
C ILE A 69 10.80 2.13 4.02
N GLU A 70 11.82 1.26 4.11
CA GLU A 70 12.40 0.62 2.92
C GLU A 70 11.43 -0.36 2.25
N ARG A 71 10.62 -1.11 3.01
CA ARG A 71 9.55 -1.95 2.44
C ARG A 71 8.53 -1.12 1.69
N ILE A 72 8.11 0.03 2.24
CA ILE A 72 7.21 0.96 1.56
C ILE A 72 7.79 1.41 0.22
N ARG A 73 9.09 1.78 0.19
CA ARG A 73 9.76 2.13 -1.07
C ARG A 73 9.73 0.98 -2.07
N LEU A 74 10.10 -0.22 -1.64
CA LEU A 74 10.17 -1.39 -2.52
C LEU A 74 8.79 -1.77 -3.07
N THR A 75 7.75 -1.77 -2.24
CA THR A 75 6.38 -2.00 -2.69
C THR A 75 5.94 -0.94 -3.68
N ARG A 76 6.23 0.33 -3.42
CA ARG A 76 5.93 1.41 -4.35
C ARG A 76 6.61 1.21 -5.71
N ASN A 77 7.89 0.82 -5.72
CA ASN A 77 8.61 0.56 -6.96
C ASN A 77 7.98 -0.60 -7.74
N GLU A 78 7.60 -1.69 -7.07
CA GLU A 78 6.89 -2.79 -7.74
C GLU A 78 5.54 -2.35 -8.30
N LEU A 79 4.75 -1.59 -7.53
CA LEU A 79 3.45 -1.09 -8.00
C LEU A 79 3.56 -0.08 -9.16
N GLN A 80 4.62 0.72 -9.22
CA GLN A 80 4.84 1.68 -10.31
C GLN A 80 5.32 1.03 -11.61
N HIS A 81 6.14 -0.02 -11.51
CA HIS A 81 6.73 -0.69 -12.68
C HIS A 81 5.92 -1.88 -13.18
N SER A 82 4.99 -2.40 -12.38
CA SER A 82 4.08 -3.46 -12.80
C SER A 82 2.87 -2.85 -13.53
N GLN A 83 2.58 -3.31 -14.74
CA GLN A 83 1.19 -3.27 -15.17
C GLN A 83 0.40 -4.11 -14.15
N ILE A 84 -0.71 -3.58 -13.62
CA ILE A 84 -1.49 -4.21 -12.53
C ILE A 84 -1.82 -5.70 -12.83
N PHE A 85 -1.85 -6.08 -14.11
CA PHE A 85 -2.10 -7.44 -14.61
C PHE A 85 -0.87 -8.37 -14.71
N ASN A 86 0.35 -7.87 -14.46
CA ASN A 86 1.60 -8.64 -14.58
C ASN A 86 2.24 -9.03 -13.24
N LEU A 87 1.68 -8.58 -12.11
CA LEU A 87 2.04 -9.10 -10.81
C LEU A 87 1.43 -10.50 -10.69
N ASP A 88 2.26 -11.53 -10.53
CA ASP A 88 1.75 -12.88 -10.30
C ASP A 88 0.95 -12.90 -8.97
N ASN A 89 -0.11 -13.70 -8.91
CA ASN A 89 -1.03 -13.75 -7.76
C ASN A 89 -0.30 -14.08 -6.44
N THR A 90 0.75 -14.89 -6.48
CA THR A 90 1.58 -15.24 -5.32
C THR A 90 2.31 -14.00 -4.82
N ARG A 91 3.01 -13.29 -5.72
CA ARG A 91 3.71 -12.05 -5.35
C ARG A 91 2.76 -10.98 -4.84
N PHE A 92 1.58 -10.89 -5.42
CA PHE A 92 0.54 -10.00 -4.95
C PHE A 92 0.10 -10.32 -3.50
N VAL A 93 -0.13 -11.61 -3.18
CA VAL A 93 -0.48 -12.06 -1.83
C VAL A 93 0.66 -11.81 -0.84
N GLU A 94 1.91 -12.05 -1.24
CA GLU A 94 3.10 -11.75 -0.43
C GLU A 94 3.18 -10.27 -0.08
N LEU A 95 3.07 -9.39 -1.09
CA LEU A 95 3.05 -7.93 -0.88
C LEU A 95 1.90 -7.53 0.05
N GLY A 96 0.70 -8.07 -0.15
CA GLY A 96 -0.44 -7.82 0.73
C GLY A 96 -0.18 -8.20 2.19
N THR A 97 0.47 -9.34 2.42
CA THR A 97 0.84 -9.81 3.77
C THR A 97 1.90 -8.91 4.42
N ILE A 98 2.91 -8.51 3.65
CA ILE A 98 3.96 -7.58 4.09
C ILE A 98 3.35 -6.22 4.46
N LEU A 99 2.54 -5.66 3.57
CA LEU A 99 1.87 -4.37 3.78
C LEU A 99 0.95 -4.42 5.00
N SER A 100 0.14 -5.47 5.15
CA SER A 100 -0.75 -5.60 6.29
C SER A 100 0.01 -5.63 7.61
N SER A 101 1.15 -6.33 7.64
CA SER A 101 2.00 -6.44 8.82
C SER A 101 2.67 -5.11 9.18
N LEU A 102 3.21 -4.37 8.21
CA LEU A 102 3.86 -3.09 8.47
C LEU A 102 2.85 -2.00 8.83
N ILE A 103 1.68 -1.96 8.17
CA ILE A 103 0.62 -1.00 8.45
C ILE A 103 0.15 -1.17 9.90
N LYS A 104 -0.02 -2.41 10.37
CA LYS A 104 -0.36 -2.69 11.77
C LYS A 104 0.70 -2.20 12.76
N ARG A 105 2.00 -2.29 12.42
CA ARG A 105 3.06 -1.72 13.25
C ARG A 105 3.01 -0.18 13.25
N PHE A 106 2.67 0.43 12.12
CA PHE A 106 2.49 1.88 12.04
C PHE A 106 1.24 2.38 12.76
N ASP A 107 0.15 1.62 12.81
CA ASP A 107 -0.99 1.93 13.68
C ASP A 107 -0.55 2.05 15.14
N GLN A 108 0.26 1.10 15.60
CA GLN A 108 0.80 1.11 16.97
C GLN A 108 1.82 2.24 17.20
N HIS A 109 2.67 2.51 16.21
CA HIS A 109 3.75 3.48 16.34
C HIS A 109 3.27 4.92 16.19
N ASN A 110 2.50 5.21 15.14
CA ASN A 110 2.00 6.56 14.85
C ASN A 110 0.79 6.93 15.71
N ASN A 111 0.06 5.93 16.23
CA ASN A 111 -1.18 6.11 16.97
C ASN A 111 -2.14 7.12 16.28
N PRO A 112 -2.49 6.88 15.00
CA PRO A 112 -3.31 7.82 14.24
C PRO A 112 -4.73 7.88 14.81
N THR A 113 -5.42 9.00 14.57
CA THR A 113 -6.83 9.14 14.99
C THR A 113 -7.74 8.12 14.31
N ARG A 114 -7.40 7.71 13.09
CA ARG A 114 -8.04 6.63 12.35
C ARG A 114 -6.96 5.63 11.94
N LEU A 115 -7.21 4.35 12.20
CA LEU A 115 -6.25 3.29 11.89
C LEU A 115 -6.12 3.11 10.38
N TYR A 116 -4.90 2.99 9.91
CA TYR A 116 -4.59 2.71 8.52
C TYR A 116 -5.08 1.30 8.11
N THR A 117 -5.10 0.36 9.07
CA THR A 117 -5.68 -0.98 8.83
C THR A 117 -7.18 -0.91 8.56
N ASP A 118 -7.92 -0.04 9.24
CA ASP A 118 -9.36 0.16 8.97
C ASP A 118 -9.56 0.73 7.56
N GLU A 119 -8.72 1.69 7.16
CA GLU A 119 -8.77 2.25 5.80
C GLU A 119 -8.46 1.18 4.74
N LEU A 120 -7.44 0.37 4.96
CA LEU A 120 -7.10 -0.74 4.08
C LEU A 120 -8.27 -1.72 3.93
N ASN A 121 -8.91 -2.09 5.05
CA ASN A 121 -10.05 -3.01 5.05
C ASN A 121 -11.27 -2.42 4.32
N ASP A 122 -11.58 -1.14 4.54
CA ASP A 122 -12.66 -0.44 3.83
C ASP A 122 -12.46 -0.48 2.31
N ILE A 123 -11.21 -0.32 1.87
CA ILE A 123 -10.84 -0.33 0.45
C ILE A 123 -10.96 -1.73 -0.14
N LEU A 124 -10.54 -2.75 0.60
CA LEU A 124 -10.68 -4.15 0.18
C LEU A 124 -12.15 -4.54 0.06
N ALA A 125 -12.99 -4.19 1.05
CA ALA A 125 -14.43 -4.46 1.02
C ALA A 125 -15.15 -3.76 -0.17
N LYS A 126 -14.78 -2.51 -0.46
CA LYS A 126 -15.29 -1.77 -1.63
C LYS A 126 -14.85 -2.38 -2.97
N THR A 127 -13.65 -2.96 -3.03
CA THR A 127 -13.17 -3.62 -4.24
C THR A 127 -13.93 -4.91 -4.50
N ILE A 128 -14.16 -5.72 -3.46
CA ILE A 128 -14.95 -6.97 -3.55
C ILE A 128 -16.38 -6.67 -3.98
N SER A 129 -17.04 -5.69 -3.37
CA SER A 129 -18.42 -5.32 -3.76
C SER A 129 -18.51 -4.84 -5.23
N ALA A 130 -17.51 -4.11 -5.73
CA ALA A 130 -17.47 -3.74 -7.14
C ALA A 130 -17.30 -4.95 -8.08
N GLU A 131 -16.48 -5.94 -7.69
CA GLU A 131 -16.33 -7.20 -8.42
C GLU A 131 -17.61 -8.04 -8.41
N GLU A 132 -18.31 -8.10 -7.27
CA GLU A 132 -19.62 -8.76 -7.15
C GLU A 132 -20.68 -8.10 -8.04
N VAL A 133 -20.75 -6.75 -8.05
CA VAL A 133 -21.64 -6.00 -8.94
C VAL A 133 -21.33 -6.31 -10.40
N LYS A 134 -20.05 -6.30 -10.79
CA LYS A 134 -19.62 -6.63 -12.16
C LYS A 134 -19.92 -8.09 -12.54
N SER A 135 -19.82 -9.02 -11.59
CA SER A 135 -20.19 -10.43 -11.78
C SER A 135 -21.69 -10.58 -12.01
N ILE A 136 -22.53 -9.82 -11.29
CA ILE A 136 -23.97 -9.76 -11.51
C ILE A 136 -24.29 -9.16 -12.88
N GLU A 137 -23.69 -8.04 -13.24
CA GLU A 137 -23.85 -7.41 -14.56
C GLU A 137 -23.50 -8.38 -15.69
N ASN A 138 -22.35 -9.06 -15.61
CA ASN A 138 -21.94 -10.06 -16.61
C ASN A 138 -22.91 -11.25 -16.69
N LYS A 139 -23.47 -11.71 -15.57
CA LYS A 139 -24.51 -12.77 -15.55
C LYS A 139 -25.81 -12.30 -16.19
N ILE A 140 -26.18 -11.04 -15.99
CA ILE A 140 -27.37 -10.45 -16.61
C ILE A 140 -27.14 -10.29 -18.11
N SER A 141 -26.04 -9.64 -18.54
CA SER A 141 -25.69 -9.44 -19.94
C SER A 141 -25.48 -10.75 -20.70
N GLY A 142 -24.82 -11.75 -20.10
CA GLY A 142 -24.62 -13.06 -20.71
C GLY A 142 -25.91 -13.88 -20.89
N LYS A 143 -26.93 -13.65 -20.06
CA LYS A 143 -28.27 -14.25 -20.23
C LYS A 143 -29.05 -13.64 -21.40
N TYR A 144 -28.83 -12.37 -21.74
CA TYR A 144 -29.50 -11.71 -22.87
C TYR A 144 -28.86 -12.05 -24.22
N THR A 145 -27.57 -12.34 -24.29
CA THR A 145 -26.90 -12.67 -25.56
C THR A 145 -27.25 -14.08 -26.07
N VAL A 146 -27.51 -15.04 -25.17
CA VAL A 146 -27.81 -16.43 -25.56
C VAL A 146 -29.26 -16.60 -26.08
N ASN A 147 -30.19 -15.76 -25.63
CA ASN A 147 -31.60 -15.84 -26.06
C ASN A 147 -31.90 -15.10 -27.38
N SER A 148 -30.92 -14.43 -28.00
CA SER A 148 -31.08 -13.70 -29.26
C SER A 148 -30.71 -14.50 -30.51
N LEU A 149 -30.23 -15.75 -30.38
CA LEU A 149 -29.76 -16.58 -31.50
C LEU A 149 -30.63 -17.84 -31.75
N MET A 150 -31.83 -17.92 -31.18
CA MET A 150 -32.75 -19.06 -31.33
C MET A 150 -34.14 -18.70 -31.87
N SER A 151 -34.27 -17.62 -32.65
CA SER A 151 -35.51 -17.30 -33.38
C SER A 151 -35.28 -17.20 -34.87
#